data_AF-A0A6L7YQ05-F1
#
_entry.id   AF-A0A6L7YQ05-F1
#
_cell.length_a   1.000
_cell.length_b   1.000
_cell.length_c   1.000
_cell.angle_alpha   90.00
_cell.angle_beta   90.00
_cell.angle_gamma   90.00
#
_symmetry.space_group_name_H-M   'P 1'
#
loop_
_entity.id
_entity.type
_entity.pdbx_description
1 polymer ?
#
loop_
_entity_poly.entity_id
_entity_poly.type
_entity_poly.pdbx_seq_one_letter_code
_entity_poly.pdbx_strand_id
1 'polypeptide(L)' 'MERAEVVRKARDAGVHLVSFFWCDNGGIIRGKSTHISGLEGRLSSGIGVAYAMLAMGDMAQLQPVAGMGPAGVF' A
#
# COMPACT_ATOMS: atom_id res chain seq x y z
N MET A 1 -19.81 -1.33 -6.14
CA MET A 1 -19.21 -2.39 -6.99
C MET A 1 -18.78 -3.50 -6.07
N GLU A 2 -19.22 -4.73 -6.32
CA GLU A 2 -18.83 -5.87 -5.48
C GLU A 2 -17.35 -6.20 -5.67
N ARG A 3 -16.67 -6.69 -4.63
CA ARG A 3 -15.22 -7.01 -4.70
C ARG A 3 -14.91 -8.01 -5.82
N ALA A 4 -15.77 -9.02 -6.00
CA ALA A 4 -15.65 -10.00 -7.08
C ALA A 4 -15.74 -9.35 -8.47
N GLU A 5 -16.55 -8.31 -8.63
CA GLU A 5 -16.66 -7.57 -9.88
C GLU A 5 -15.38 -6.78 -10.19
N VAL A 6 -14.71 -6.20 -9.17
CA VAL A 6 -13.39 -5.55 -9.31
C VAL A 6 -12.36 -6.54 -9.88
N VAL A 7 -12.27 -7.72 -9.26
CA VAL A 7 -11.28 -8.74 -9.63
C VAL A 7 -11.52 -9.22 -11.06
N ARG A 8 -12.78 -9.50 -11.41
CA ARG A 8 -13.15 -9.90 -12.77
C ARG A 8 -12.76 -8.85 -13.79
N LYS A 9 -13.18 -7.59 -13.59
CA LYS A 9 -12.84 -6.48 -14.51
C LYS A 9 -11.34 -6.30 -14.70
N ALA A 10 -10.57 -6.38 -13.62
CA ALA A 10 -9.11 -6.24 -13.69
C ALA A 10 -8.45 -7.38 -14.47
N ARG A 11 -8.93 -8.62 -14.32
CA ARG A 11 -8.45 -9.78 -15.09
C ARG A 11 -8.84 -9.68 -16.56
N ASP A 12 -10.09 -9.35 -16.85
CA ASP A 12 -10.61 -9.20 -18.22
C ASP A 12 -9.87 -8.09 -18.98
N ALA A 13 -9.45 -7.04 -18.27
CA ALA A 13 -8.64 -5.95 -18.81
C ALA A 13 -7.15 -6.28 -18.97
N GLY A 14 -6.69 -7.49 -18.61
CA GLY A 14 -5.29 -7.88 -18.71
C GLY A 14 -4.36 -7.17 -17.73
N VAL A 15 -4.86 -6.73 -16.57
CA VAL A 15 -4.03 -6.08 -15.55
C VAL A 15 -3.05 -7.10 -14.96
N HIS A 16 -1.77 -6.78 -14.96
CA HIS A 16 -0.73 -7.62 -14.34
C HIS A 16 -0.37 -7.16 -12.92
N LEU A 17 -0.40 -5.85 -12.67
CA LEU A 17 0.04 -5.24 -11.42
C LEU A 17 -1.01 -4.27 -10.89
N VAL A 18 -1.33 -4.38 -9.60
CA VAL A 18 -2.25 -3.48 -8.91
C VAL A 18 -1.50 -2.73 -7.81
N SER A 19 -1.60 -1.41 -7.83
CA SER A 19 -0.93 -0.52 -6.89
C SER A 19 -1.90 0.01 -5.84
N PHE A 20 -1.51 -0.10 -4.58
CA PHE A 20 -2.19 0.46 -3.43
C PHE A 20 -1.44 1.70 -2.99
N PHE A 21 -2.08 2.86 -3.09
CA PHE A 21 -1.48 4.15 -2.75
C PHE A 21 -2.03 4.70 -1.43
N TRP A 22 -1.18 5.43 -0.72
CA TRP A 22 -1.54 6.23 0.44
C TRP A 22 -0.74 7.54 0.44
N CYS A 23 -1.24 8.53 1.17
CA CYS A 23 -0.52 9.77 1.44
C CYS A 23 0.07 9.69 2.85
N ASP A 24 1.36 10.00 3.00
CA ASP A 24 1.99 10.08 4.31
C ASP A 24 1.86 11.49 4.93
N ASN A 25 2.49 11.70 6.09
CA ASN A 25 2.45 12.99 6.78
C ASN A 25 3.26 14.10 6.08
N GLY A 26 4.17 13.75 5.16
CA GLY A 26 4.88 14.71 4.31
C GLY A 26 4.07 15.13 3.08
N GLY A 27 2.86 14.59 2.89
CA GLY A 27 2.05 14.85 1.70
C GLY A 27 2.51 14.03 0.48
N ILE A 28 3.32 13.00 0.67
CA ILE A 28 3.91 12.21 -0.41
C ILE A 28 3.05 10.98 -0.69
N ILE A 29 2.71 10.79 -1.98
CA ILE A 29 2.05 9.57 -2.43
C ILE A 29 3.05 8.42 -2.44
N ARG A 30 2.80 7.44 -1.58
CA ARG A 30 3.58 6.20 -1.48
C ARG A 30 2.71 5.02 -1.91
N GLY A 31 3.35 3.95 -2.35
CA GLY A 31 2.62 2.79 -2.84
C GLY A 31 3.36 1.49 -2.70
N LYS A 32 2.57 0.42 -2.69
CA LYS A 32 3.03 -0.96 -2.87
C LYS A 32 2.19 -1.62 -3.93
N SER A 33 2.82 -2.47 -4.72
CA SER A 33 2.16 -3.17 -5.80
C SER A 33 2.15 -4.67 -5.55
N THR A 34 1.10 -5.33 -6.04
CA THR A 34 0.98 -6.78 -6.02
C THR A 34 0.56 -7.27 -7.41
N HIS A 35 0.91 -8.50 -7.74
CA HIS A 35 0.40 -9.14 -8.95
C HIS A 35 -1.12 -9.29 -8.86
N ILE A 36 -1.82 -9.27 -10.00
CA ILE A 36 -3.29 -9.40 -10.06
C ILE A 36 -3.84 -10.63 -9.33
N SER A 37 -3.07 -11.71 -9.24
CA SER A 37 -3.45 -12.90 -8.47
C SER A 37 -3.64 -12.64 -6.98
N GLY A 38 -2.99 -11.61 -6.42
CA GLY A 38 -3.13 -11.20 -5.02
C GLY A 38 -4.27 -10.22 -4.76
N LEU A 39 -4.90 -9.65 -5.80
CA LEU A 39 -5.88 -8.57 -5.65
C LEU A 39 -7.05 -8.95 -4.74
N GLU A 40 -7.62 -10.14 -4.93
CA GLU A 40 -8.77 -10.60 -4.15
C GLU A 40 -8.48 -10.62 -2.64
N GLY A 41 -7.37 -11.23 -2.24
CA GLY A 41 -6.94 -11.24 -0.84
C GLY A 41 -6.64 -9.83 -0.32
N ARG A 42 -6.07 -8.95 -1.15
CA ARG A 42 -5.74 -7.57 -0.77
C ARG A 42 -6.95 -6.64 -0.67
N LEU A 43 -8.03 -6.90 -1.40
CA LEU A 43 -9.31 -6.19 -1.21
C LEU A 43 -9.93 -6.47 0.17
N SER A 44 -9.58 -7.59 0.82
CA SER A 44 -10.03 -7.91 2.17
C SER A 44 -9.03 -7.51 3.25
N SER A 45 -7.73 -7.73 3.02
CA SER A 45 -6.67 -7.57 4.03
C SER A 45 -5.93 -6.23 3.97
N GLY A 46 -6.05 -5.50 2.86
CA GLY A 46 -5.16 -4.38 2.55
C GLY A 46 -3.74 -4.83 2.21
N ILE A 47 -2.86 -3.84 2.02
CA ILE A 47 -1.42 -4.05 1.76
C ILE A 47 -0.65 -3.66 3.03
N GLY A 48 0.22 -4.55 3.51
CA GLY A 48 0.98 -4.29 4.73
C GLY A 48 1.96 -3.12 4.54
N VAL A 49 1.91 -2.13 5.44
CA VAL A 49 2.79 -0.96 5.46
C VAL A 49 3.35 -0.81 6.87
N ALA A 50 4.66 -0.60 7.00
CA ALA A 50 5.27 -0.34 8.30
C ALA A 50 4.85 1.05 8.78
N TYR A 51 4.49 1.19 10.06
CA TYR A 51 4.05 2.45 10.64
C TYR A 51 5.13 3.55 10.52
N ALA A 52 6.40 3.14 10.52
CA ALA A 52 7.57 4.00 10.26
C ALA A 52 7.51 4.76 8.91
N MET A 53 6.76 4.25 7.91
CA MET A 53 6.62 4.92 6.62
C MET A 53 5.91 6.27 6.72
N LEU A 54 5.15 6.52 7.79
CA LEU A 54 4.53 7.82 8.07
C LEU A 54 5.52 8.87 8.61
N ALA A 55 6.71 8.44 9.04
CA ALA A 55 7.80 9.31 9.49
C ALA A 55 8.87 9.50 8.41
N MET A 56 8.65 9.04 7.19
CA MET A 56 9.59 9.25 6.09
C MET A 56 9.49 10.68 5.59
N GLY A 57 10.59 11.42 5.64
CA GLY A 57 10.66 12.78 5.08
C GLY A 57 10.76 12.81 3.56
N ASP A 58 10.80 14.02 3.02
CA ASP A 58 10.85 14.30 1.57
C ASP A 58 12.05 13.67 0.87
N MET A 59 13.19 13.62 1.56
CA MET A 59 14.42 12.98 1.07
C MET A 59 14.44 11.45 1.28
N ALA A 60 13.28 10.84 1.57
CA ALA A 60 13.14 9.43 1.90
C ALA A 60 14.04 8.96 3.06
N GLN A 61 14.26 9.85 4.03
CA GLN A 61 15.00 9.56 5.26
C GLN A 61 14.01 9.41 6.42
N LEU A 62 14.17 8.37 7.22
CA LEU A 62 13.33 8.15 8.41
C LEU A 62 13.60 9.25 9.43
N GLN A 63 12.57 10.01 9.80
CA GLN A 63 12.67 11.05 10.81
C GLN A 63 12.56 10.45 12.22
N PRO A 64 13.21 11.04 13.23
CA PRO A 64 13.22 10.54 14.60
C PRO A 64 11.90 10.85 15.33
N VAL A 65 10.79 10.32 14.82
CA VAL A 65 9.46 10.47 15.43
C VAL A 65 9.24 9.36 16.46
N ALA A 66 8.91 9.74 17.69
CA ALA A 66 8.66 8.79 18.78
C ALA A 66 7.58 7.76 18.39
N GLY A 67 7.88 6.48 18.57
CA GLY A 67 6.96 5.37 18.23
C GLY A 67 6.92 4.97 16.75
N MET A 68 7.62 5.68 15.85
CA MET A 68 7.67 5.39 14.41
C MET A 68 9.04 4.83 13.98
N GLY A 69 9.63 3.99 14.83
CA GLY A 69 10.91 3.33 14.55
C GLY A 69 10.79 2.15 13.57
N PRO A 70 11.93 1.62 13.09
CA PRO A 70 11.97 0.57 12.06
C PRO A 70 11.22 -0.73 12.42
N ALA A 71 10.98 -0.98 13.70
CA ALA A 71 10.36 -2.20 14.23
C ALA A 71 8.81 -2.21 14.23
N GLY A 72 8.15 -1.19 13.68
CA GLY A 72 6.69 -1.07 13.69
C GLY A 72 5.98 -1.73 12.50
N VAL A 73 5.80 -3.04 12.54
CA VAL A 73 4.69 -3.74 11.84
C VAL A 73 3.94 -4.52 12.90
N PHE A 74 2.80 -3.99 13.35
CA PHE A 74 1.79 -4.78 14.05
C PHE A 74 0.74 -5.22 13.04
#